data_AF-A0A966D3S3-F1
#
_entry.id   AF-A0A966D3S3-F1
#
_cell.length_a   1.000
_cell.length_b   1.000
_cell.length_c   1.000
_cell.angle_alpha   90.00
_cell.angle_beta   90.00
_cell.angle_gamma   90.00
#
_symmetry.space_group_name_H-M   'P 1'
#
loop_
_entity.id
_entity.type
_entity.pdbx_description
1 polymer ?
#
loop_
_entity_poly.entity_id
_entity_poly.type
_entity_poly.pdbx_seq_one_letter_code
_entity_poly.pdbx_strand_id
1 'polypeptide(L)' 'MKEQGADNEAGYILLKSEDSVVVLPEGGRVGQVLSGTGIVLKEDIPAGHKAAAKSIRKGTDVIKYGFA' A
#
# COMPACT_ATOMS: atom_id res chain seq x y z
N MET A 1 -22.92 0.24 -16.12
CA MET A 1 -21.68 -0.45 -15.68
C MET A 1 -20.53 0.18 -16.44
N LYS A 2 -19.60 0.86 -15.76
CA LYS A 2 -18.34 1.27 -16.39
C LYS A 2 -17.29 0.23 -16.04
N GLU A 3 -16.62 -0.28 -17.07
CA GLU A 3 -15.53 -1.24 -16.95
C GLU A 3 -14.39 -0.59 -16.16
N GLN A 4 -13.98 -1.28 -15.09
CA GLN A 4 -12.83 -0.95 -14.27
C GLN A 4 -11.58 -1.45 -15.01
N GLY A 5 -10.68 -0.54 -15.34
CA GLY A 5 -9.38 -0.87 -15.92
C GLY A 5 -8.44 0.33 -15.78
N ALA A 6 -7.28 0.11 -15.16
CA ALA A 6 -6.20 1.07 -14.87
C ALA A 6 -6.50 2.22 -13.87
N ASP A 7 -7.68 2.83 -13.88
CA ASP A 7 -7.94 4.07 -13.11
C ASP A 7 -8.16 3.89 -11.60
N ASN A 8 -8.17 2.64 -11.11
CA ASN A 8 -8.40 2.33 -9.69
C ASN A 8 -7.16 1.76 -8.99
N GLU A 9 -5.97 1.90 -9.58
CA GLU A 9 -4.72 1.48 -8.97
C GLU A 9 -3.96 2.64 -8.32
N ALA A 10 -3.30 2.35 -7.18
CA ALA A 10 -2.38 3.26 -6.51
C ALA A 10 -0.94 2.74 -6.66
N GLY A 11 -0.07 3.60 -7.19
CA GLY A 11 1.36 3.33 -7.29
C GLY A 11 2.04 3.37 -5.93
N TYR A 12 3.08 2.56 -5.75
CA TYR A 12 3.79 2.46 -4.47
C TYR A 12 5.27 2.11 -4.63
N ILE A 13 6.03 2.34 -3.57
CA ILE A 13 7.44 1.95 -3.44
C ILE A 13 7.57 0.89 -2.32
N LEU A 14 7.86 -0.33 -2.74
CA LEU A 14 8.32 -1.43 -1.89
C LEU A 14 9.83 -1.58 -2.12
N LEU A 15 10.63 -1.48 -1.06
CA LEU A 15 12.09 -1.48 -1.23
C LEU A 15 12.68 -2.87 -1.07
N LYS A 16 12.09 -3.67 -0.16
CA LYS A 16 12.45 -5.07 0.00
C LYS A 16 11.20 -5.93 0.09
N SER A 17 11.32 -7.18 -0.34
CA SER A 17 10.21 -8.13 -0.34
C SER A 17 9.71 -8.49 1.08
N GLU A 18 10.54 -8.28 2.11
CA GLU A 18 10.19 -8.53 3.51
C GLU A 18 9.51 -7.34 4.21
N ASP A 19 9.57 -6.13 3.61
CA ASP A 19 8.89 -4.94 4.12
C ASP A 19 7.41 -5.27 4.44
N SER A 20 6.92 -4.74 5.55
CA SER A 20 5.51 -4.84 5.95
C SER A 20 4.67 -3.67 5.44
N VAL A 21 5.34 -2.64 4.93
CA VAL A 21 4.73 -1.39 4.48
C VAL A 21 5.32 -0.89 3.17
N VAL A 22 4.47 -0.31 2.34
CA VAL A 22 4.85 0.43 1.14
C VAL A 22 4.76 1.93 1.40
N VAL A 23 5.38 2.74 0.57
CA VAL A 23 5.17 4.20 0.53
C VAL A 23 4.36 4.53 -0.72
N LEU A 24 3.36 5.40 -0.63
CA LEU A 24 2.57 5.86 -1.78
C LEU A 24 3.07 7.25 -2.20
N PRO A 25 3.85 7.39 -3.29
CA PRO A 25 4.43 8.69 -3.68
C PRO A 25 3.38 9.75 -3.96
N GLU A 26 2.28 9.35 -4.60
CA GLU A 26 1.18 10.24 -5.00
C GLU A 26 -0.02 10.17 -4.04
N GLY A 27 0.07 9.31 -3.02
CA GLY A 27 -1.05 8.99 -2.14
C GLY A 27 -2.00 7.98 -2.76
N GLY A 28 -3.16 7.81 -2.13
CA GLY A 28 -4.23 6.93 -2.62
C GLY A 28 -5.54 7.20 -1.90
N ARG A 29 -6.65 6.81 -2.53
CA ARG A 29 -8.01 6.89 -2.01
C ARG A 29 -8.48 5.54 -1.50
N VAL A 30 -9.39 5.56 -0.53
CA VAL A 30 -10.12 4.36 -0.09
C VAL A 30 -10.71 3.62 -1.30
N GLY A 31 -10.56 2.29 -1.33
CA GLY A 31 -11.06 1.43 -2.40
C GLY A 31 -10.12 1.26 -3.60
N GLN A 32 -9.05 2.05 -3.71
CA GLN A 32 -8.00 1.82 -4.72
C GLN A 32 -7.18 0.57 -4.36
N VAL A 33 -6.64 -0.08 -5.39
CA VAL A 33 -5.81 -1.29 -5.26
C VAL A 33 -4.33 -0.92 -5.42
N LEU A 34 -3.45 -1.38 -4.54
CA LEU A 34 -2.02 -1.26 -4.76
C LEU A 34 -1.62 -2.05 -6.02
N SER A 35 -1.05 -1.35 -7.00
CA SER A 35 -0.83 -1.87 -8.37
C SER A 35 -0.17 -3.25 -8.39
N GLY A 36 -0.80 -4.22 -9.05
CA GLY A 36 -0.26 -5.58 -9.20
C GLY A 36 -0.24 -6.46 -7.94
N THR A 37 -0.89 -6.07 -6.83
CA THR A 37 -0.90 -6.87 -5.58
C THR A 37 -2.27 -7.41 -5.17
N GLY A 38 -3.36 -6.77 -5.59
CA GLY A 38 -4.72 -7.04 -5.09
C GLY A 38 -5.02 -6.48 -3.69
N ILE A 39 -4.09 -5.75 -3.06
CA ILE A 39 -4.30 -5.13 -1.75
C ILE A 39 -5.13 -3.86 -1.90
N VAL A 40 -6.27 -3.78 -1.21
CA VAL A 40 -7.19 -2.63 -1.28
C VAL A 40 -6.94 -1.66 -0.12
N LEU A 41 -6.82 -0.37 -0.41
CA LEU A 41 -6.71 0.69 0.59
C LEU A 41 -8.04 0.83 1.37
N LYS A 42 -7.94 0.85 2.70
CA LYS A 42 -9.09 0.94 3.60
C LYS A 42 -9.45 2.38 4.01
N GLU A 43 -8.57 3.32 3.71
CA GLU A 43 -8.70 4.74 4.01
C GLU A 43 -7.90 5.55 2.99
N ASP A 44 -8.09 6.87 2.99
CA ASP A 44 -7.27 7.77 2.20
C ASP A 44 -5.86 7.87 2.81
N ILE A 45 -4.84 7.72 1.96
CA ILE A 45 -3.43 7.78 2.35
C ILE A 45 -2.81 8.99 1.64
N PRO A 46 -2.29 10.00 2.37
CA PRO A 46 -1.67 11.15 1.73
C PRO A 46 -0.37 10.77 1.00
N ALA A 47 0.05 11.61 0.06
CA ALA A 47 1.33 11.47 -0.63
C ALA A 47 2.50 11.32 0.36
N GLY A 48 3.44 10.42 0.06
CA GLY A 48 4.59 10.08 0.89
C GLY A 48 4.30 9.23 2.13
N HIS A 49 3.03 8.96 2.46
CA HIS A 49 2.68 8.15 3.62
C HIS A 49 2.74 6.64 3.33
N LYS A 50 2.68 5.86 4.41
CA LYS A 50 2.80 4.40 4.33
C LYS A 50 1.43 3.74 4.30
N ALA A 51 1.34 2.62 3.58
CA ALA A 51 0.23 1.68 3.67
C ALA A 51 0.77 0.28 3.98
N ALA A 52 -0.04 -0.54 4.65
CA ALA A 52 0.33 -1.92 4.96
C ALA A 52 0.37 -2.78 3.68
N ALA A 53 1.47 -3.49 3.47
CA ALA A 53 1.65 -4.45 2.37
C ALA A 53 1.16 -5.86 2.74
N LYS A 54 0.92 -6.09 4.04
CA LYS A 54 0.41 -7.35 4.60
C LYS A 54 -0.23 -7.05 5.95
N SER A 55 -0.94 -8.03 6.52
CA SER A 55 -1.49 -7.87 7.88
C SER A 55 -0.35 -7.73 8.90
N ILE A 56 -0.43 -6.72 9.76
CA ILE A 56 0.49 -6.47 10.88
C ILE A 56 -0.31 -6.66 12.16
N ARG A 57 0.11 -7.59 13.04
CA ARG A 57 -0.59 -7.86 14.29
C ARG A 57 -0.12 -6.88 15.37
N LYS A 58 -0.95 -6.62 16.38
CA LYS A 58 -0.53 -5.81 17.53
C LYS A 58 0.70 -6.44 18.19
N GLY A 59 1.72 -5.61 18.44
CA GLY A 59 2.97 -6.05 19.08
C GLY A 59 3.96 -6.74 18.13
N THR A 60 3.71 -6.77 16.82
CA THR A 60 4.70 -7.19 15.82
C THR A 60 5.36 -5.98 15.17
N ASP A 61 6.60 -6.16 14.73
CA ASP A 61 7.39 -5.10 14.12
C ASP A 61 6.81 -4.60 12.78
N VAL A 62 7.03 -3.31 12.51
CA VAL A 62 6.75 -2.69 11.21
C VAL A 62 8.04 -2.64 10.42
N ILE A 63 8.23 -3.62 9.53
CA ILE A 63 9.46 -3.71 8.74
C ILE A 63 9.46 -2.70 7.58
N LYS A 64 10.48 -1.85 7.51
CA LYS A 64 10.81 -1.03 6.33
C LYS A 64 12.32 -0.94 6.13
N TYR A 65 12.77 -0.97 4.87
CA TYR A 65 14.20 -0.99 4.52
C TYR A 65 14.93 -2.27 5.02
N GLY A 66 14.18 -3.29 5.44
CA GLY A 66 14.67 -4.47 6.13
C GLY A 66 15.00 -4.28 7.62
N PHE A 67 14.50 -3.20 8.24
CA PHE A 67 14.64 -2.93 9.68
C PHE A 67 13.28 -2.81 10.35
N ALA A 68 13.21 -3.19 11.63
CA ALA A 68 12.06 -3.02 12.52
C ALA A 68 12.04 -1.63 13.17
#